data_AF-A0A371ERL7-F1
#
_entry.id   AF-A0A371ERL7-F1
#
_cell.length_a   1.000
_cell.length_b   1.000
_cell.length_c   1.000
_cell.angle_alpha   90.00
_cell.angle_beta   90.00
_cell.angle_gamma   90.00
#
_symmetry.space_group_name_H-M   'P 1'
#
loop_
_entity.id
_entity.type
_entity.pdbx_description
1 polymer ?
#
loop_
_entity_poly.entity_id
_entity_poly.type
_entity_poly.pdbx_seq_one_letter_code
_entity_poly.pdbx_strand_id
1 'polypeptide(L)'
;MDAYSSGEEVVVKTRKPYTITKQRERWTEEEHNRFLEALKLHGRAWQRIEGDKHIGTKTAVQIRSHAQKFFTKVNGYLLTL
;
A
#
# COMPACT_ATOMS: atom_id res chain seq x y z
N MET A 1 -55.95 -14.11 -12.78
CA MET A 1 -55.46 -13.18 -11.75
C MET A 1 -53.95 -13.36 -11.61
N ASP A 2 -53.26 -12.63 -12.49
CA ASP A 2 -52.06 -11.80 -12.29
C ASP A 2 -50.77 -12.43 -11.76
N ALA A 3 -49.87 -12.66 -12.71
CA ALA A 3 -48.44 -12.87 -12.53
C ALA A 3 -47.79 -11.62 -11.91
N TYR A 4 -47.26 -11.74 -10.69
CA TYR A 4 -46.44 -10.69 -10.09
C TYR A 4 -44.96 -10.97 -10.35
N SER A 5 -44.55 -10.62 -11.57
CA SER A 5 -43.15 -10.41 -11.94
C SER A 5 -42.64 -9.18 -11.19
N SER A 6 -41.99 -9.37 -10.05
CA SER A 6 -41.31 -8.29 -9.34
C SER A 6 -39.82 -8.38 -9.69
N GLY A 7 -39.43 -7.63 -10.71
CA GLY A 7 -38.03 -7.42 -11.04
C GLY A 7 -37.37 -6.67 -9.89
N GLU A 8 -36.55 -7.37 -9.10
CA GLU A 8 -35.57 -6.72 -8.25
C GLU A 8 -34.50 -6.09 -9.16
N GLU A 9 -34.69 -4.80 -9.44
CA GLU A 9 -33.66 -3.97 -10.02
C GLU A 9 -32.45 -3.94 -9.08
N VAL A 10 -31.43 -4.71 -9.44
CA VAL A 10 -30.12 -4.67 -8.79
C VAL A 10 -29.52 -3.28 -9.09
N VAL A 11 -29.79 -2.32 -8.21
CA VAL A 11 -29.17 -0.99 -8.26
C VAL A 11 -27.67 -1.17 -8.00
N VAL A 12 -26.91 -1.33 -9.08
CA VAL A 12 -25.45 -1.34 -9.06
C VAL A 12 -25.02 0.08 -8.69
N LYS A 13 -24.77 0.31 -7.40
CA LYS A 13 -24.21 1.56 -6.89
C LYS A 13 -22.84 1.77 -7.53
N THR A 14 -22.79 2.54 -8.61
CA THR A 14 -21.55 2.88 -9.29
C THR A 14 -20.71 3.75 -8.35
N ARG A 15 -19.50 3.26 -8.06
CA ARG A 15 -18.55 4.00 -7.23
C ARG A 15 -18.18 5.29 -7.95
N LYS A 16 -18.01 6.36 -7.17
CA LYS A 16 -17.47 7.64 -7.68
C LYS A 16 -16.19 7.36 -8.48
N PRO A 17 -16.01 7.97 -9.67
CA PRO A 17 -14.81 7.78 -10.46
C PRO A 17 -13.59 8.19 -9.63
N TYR A 18 -12.64 7.27 -9.48
CA TYR A 18 -11.41 7.52 -8.76
C TYR A 18 -10.54 8.47 -9.61
N THR A 19 -10.54 9.76 -9.26
CA THR A 19 -9.63 10.74 -9.84
C THR A 19 -8.31 10.68 -9.10
N ILE A 20 -7.27 10.13 -9.73
CA ILE A 20 -5.92 10.11 -9.16
C ILE A 20 -5.34 11.53 -9.28
N THR A 21 -5.53 12.36 -8.25
CA THR A 21 -5.08 13.76 -8.26
C THR A 21 -3.64 13.92 -7.76
N LYS A 22 -3.13 12.94 -7.01
CA LYS A 22 -1.78 12.95 -6.44
C LYS A 22 -0.84 12.04 -7.22
N GLN A 23 0.29 12.58 -7.65
CA GLN A 23 1.35 11.83 -8.30
C GLN A 23 1.84 10.71 -7.37
N ARG A 24 2.05 9.51 -7.93
CA ARG A 24 2.61 8.38 -7.19
C ARG A 24 4.09 8.64 -6.95
N GLU A 25 4.47 8.88 -5.71
CA GLU A 25 5.87 8.93 -5.34
C GLU A 25 6.52 7.55 -5.54
N ARG A 26 7.53 7.50 -6.40
CA ARG A 26 8.34 6.31 -6.60
C ARG A 26 9.34 6.20 -5.43
N TRP A 27 9.66 4.97 -5.03
CA TRP A 27 10.77 4.70 -4.12
C TRP A 27 12.07 4.75 -4.92
N THR A 28 12.99 5.66 -4.55
CA THR A 28 14.34 5.64 -5.11
C THR A 28 15.23 4.66 -4.34
N GLU A 29 16.38 4.32 -4.93
CA GLU A 29 17.33 3.41 -4.28
C GLU A 29 17.91 4.02 -3.00
N GLU A 30 18.14 5.34 -2.97
CA GLU A 30 18.62 6.06 -1.79
C GLU A 30 17.59 6.00 -0.65
N GLU A 31 16.31 6.26 -0.95
CA GLU A 31 15.22 6.15 0.02
C GLU A 31 15.07 4.71 0.54
N HIS A 32 15.24 3.72 -0.35
CA HIS A 32 15.18 2.32 0.02
C HIS A 32 16.35 1.90 0.94
N ASN A 33 17.57 2.34 0.63
CA ASN A 33 18.74 2.07 1.47
C ASN A 33 18.57 2.68 2.86
N ARG A 34 18.06 3.92 2.95
CA ARG A 34 17.73 4.57 4.22
C ARG A 34 16.66 3.81 4.99
N PHE A 35 15.63 3.32 4.30
CA PHE A 35 14.64 2.43 4.90
C PHE A 35 15.28 1.18 5.52
N LEU A 36 16.23 0.54 4.84
CA LEU A 36 16.92 -0.64 5.38
C LEU A 36 17.78 -0.31 6.60
N GLU A 37 18.51 0.80 6.58
CA GLU A 37 19.30 1.26 7.72
C GLU A 37 18.42 1.59 8.94
N ALA A 38 17.34 2.33 8.71
CA ALA A 38 16.36 2.65 9.75
C ALA A 38 15.62 1.39 10.26
N LEU A 39 15.37 0.41 9.39
CA LEU A 39 14.81 -0.90 9.76
C LEU A 39 15.77 -1.70 10.65
N LYS A 40 17.09 -1.66 10.39
CA LYS A 40 18.09 -2.29 11.25
C LYS A 40 18.20 -1.57 12.60
N LEU A 41 18.15 -0.24 12.61
CA LEU A 41 18.35 0.58 13.80
C LEU A 41 17.12 0.61 14.74
N HIS A 42 15.91 0.71 14.17
CA HIS A 42 14.67 0.88 14.92
C HIS A 42 13.74 -0.34 14.87
N GLY A 43 14.07 -1.36 14.06
CA GLY A 43 13.20 -2.51 13.85
C GLY A 43 11.91 -2.11 13.14
N ARG A 44 10.77 -2.67 13.57
CA ARG A 44 9.44 -2.40 12.96
C ARG A 44 8.77 -1.13 13.50
N ALA A 45 9.53 -0.19 14.05
CA ALA A 45 9.00 1.07 14.55
C ALA A 45 8.81 2.09 13.42
N TRP A 46 7.78 1.91 12.60
CA TRP A 46 7.52 2.72 11.40
C TRP A 46 7.44 4.23 11.68
N GLN A 47 6.93 4.63 12.84
CA GLN A 47 6.86 6.03 13.28
C GLN A 47 8.25 6.63 13.55
N ARG A 48 9.20 5.83 14.05
CA ARG A 48 10.60 6.28 14.21
C ARG A 48 11.31 6.35 12.87
N ILE A 49 11.03 5.40 11.98
CA ILE A 49 11.59 5.37 10.61
C ILE A 49 11.07 6.56 9.79
N GLU A 50 9.79 6.90 9.90
CA GLU A 50 9.21 8.11 9.29
C GLU A 50 9.85 9.39 9.83
N GLY A 51 10.18 9.43 11.12
CA GLY A 51 10.86 10.56 11.76
C GLY A 51 12.32 10.75 11.35
N ASP A 52 12.93 9.77 10.67
CA ASP A 52 14.27 9.93 10.12
C ASP A 52 14.18 10.86 8.90
N LYS A 53 14.80 12.04 9.02
CA LYS A 53 14.75 13.15 8.03
C LYS A 53 15.03 12.69 6.60
N HIS A 54 15.74 11.58 6.47
CA HIS A 54 16.21 11.00 5.24
C HIS A 54 15.12 10.25 4.45
N ILE A 55 14.03 9.81 5.08
CA ILE A 55 12.91 9.10 4.45
C ILE A 55 11.70 10.03 4.21
N GLY A 56 11.76 11.29 4.68
CA GLY A 56 10.63 12.21 4.91
C GLY A 56 9.69 12.55 3.74
N THR A 57 9.94 12.07 2.53
CA THR A 57 8.93 12.05 1.44
C THR A 57 7.89 10.94 1.65
N LYS A 58 8.26 9.85 2.35
CA LYS A 58 7.43 8.67 2.58
C LYS A 58 6.91 8.66 4.03
N THR A 59 5.59 8.63 4.14
CA THR A 59 4.87 8.46 5.41
C THR A 59 5.03 7.07 5.98
N ALA A 60 4.77 6.88 7.29
CA ALA A 60 4.81 5.57 7.94
C ALA A 60 3.88 4.53 7.26
N VAL A 61 2.76 4.99 6.69
CA VAL A 61 1.84 4.13 5.92
C VAL A 61 2.48 3.66 4.62
N GLN A 62 3.15 4.56 3.88
CA GLN A 62 3.90 4.21 2.67
C GLN A 62 5.07 3.28 3.01
N ILE A 63 5.81 3.55 4.09
CA ILE A 63 6.89 2.69 4.59
C ILE A 63 6.36 1.28 4.88
N ARG A 64 5.23 1.16 5.59
CA ARG A 64 4.61 -0.14 5.90
C ARG A 64 4.19 -0.89 4.63
N SER A 65 3.55 -0.19 3.69
CA SER A 65 3.13 -0.79 2.41
C SER A 65 4.33 -1.28 1.59
N HIS A 66 5.41 -0.50 1.59
CA HIS A 66 6.67 -0.86 0.94
C HIS A 66 7.33 -2.04 1.64
N ALA A 67 7.43 -2.02 2.97
CA ALA A 67 7.94 -3.11 3.78
C ALA A 67 7.17 -4.40 3.53
N GLN A 68 5.83 -4.33 3.48
CA GLN A 68 4.98 -5.48 3.16
C GLN A 68 5.35 -6.07 1.80
N LYS A 69 5.40 -5.26 0.74
CA LYS A 69 5.81 -5.73 -0.60
C LYS A 69 7.26 -6.23 -0.61
N PHE A 70 8.15 -5.57 0.10
CA PHE A 70 9.56 -5.93 0.18
C PHE A 70 9.73 -7.29 0.87
N PHE A 71 9.10 -7.51 2.04
CA PHE A 71 9.13 -8.81 2.71
C PHE A 71 8.44 -9.88 1.87
N THR A 72 7.33 -9.59 1.20
CA THR A 72 6.71 -10.52 0.26
C THR A 72 7.64 -10.84 -0.91
N LYS A 73 8.40 -9.88 -1.44
CA LYS A 73 9.37 -10.12 -2.51
C LYS A 73 10.61 -10.88 -2.02
N VAL A 74 11.07 -10.62 -0.80
CA VAL A 74 12.24 -11.27 -0.20
C VAL A 74 11.92 -12.72 0.24
N ASN A 75 10.69 -13.01 0.67
CA ASN A 75 10.25 -14.36 1.10
C ASN A 75 9.43 -15.13 0.06
N GLY A 76 8.92 -14.48 -0.99
CA GLY A 76 7.86 -15.02 -1.86
C GLY A 76 8.30 -15.40 -3.27
N TYR A 77 9.59 -15.71 -3.49
CA TYR A 77 10.03 -16.39 -4.72
C TYR A 77 10.04 -17.94 -4.60
N LEU A 78 9.57 -18.52 -3.49
CA LEU A 78 9.63 -19.97 -3.26
C LEU A 78 8.39 -20.57 -2.58
N LEU A 79 7.16 -20.26 -3.03
CA LEU A 79 5.98 -21.11 -2.73
C LEU A 79 4.96 -21.13 -3.89
N THR A 80 5.43 -21.51 -5.08
CA THR A 80 4.60 -22.07 -6.15
C THR A 80 5.35 -23.20 -6.87
N LEU A 81 5.60 -24.31 -6.16
CA LEU A 81 5.80 -25.65 -6.74
C LEU A 81 5.22 -26.67 -5.76
#